data_AF-A0A6M0AVQ2-F1
#
_entry.id   AF-A0A6M0AVQ2-F1
#
_cell.length_a   1.000
_cell.length_b   1.000
_cell.length_c   1.000
_cell.angle_alpha   90.00
_cell.angle_beta   90.00
_cell.angle_gamma   90.00
#
_symmetry.space_group_name_H-M   'P 1'
#
loop_
_entity.id
_entity.type
_entity.pdbx_description
1 polymer ?
#
loop_
_entity_poly.entity_id
_entity_poly.type
_entity_poly.pdbx_seq_one_letter_code
_entity_poly.pdbx_strand_id
1 'polypeptide(L)'
;MRYIANANLKNKEYSYFKYFKDLHKGSEFIPTPTAISHFHLLDESFHTTISQTIARDLYKDFSPPTAYEKFVANMAIYMMQHNVLSGISCIFPSECVTDEPLFMLLCYKILRSPIFGMSSDEALNSMQQSLCQENEGFHVTLKYHQRLLSDLRRFFNDIDYLWPVNREMRLMDSAANIDRAIQANIKSFKQFAKSVA
;
A
#
# COMPACT_ATOMS: atom_id res chain seq x y z
N MET A 1 -0.22 12.98 8.55
CA MET A 1 -0.05 11.55 8.90
C MET A 1 -1.36 10.77 8.81
N ARG A 2 -2.37 11.06 9.63
CA ARG A 2 -3.64 10.31 9.64
C ARG A 2 -4.33 10.21 8.27
N TYR A 3 -4.41 11.32 7.54
CA TYR A 3 -4.99 11.31 6.19
C TYR A 3 -4.30 10.31 5.24
N ILE A 4 -2.96 10.22 5.26
CA ILE A 4 -2.22 9.27 4.40
C ILE A 4 -2.65 7.84 4.69
N ALA A 5 -2.74 7.47 5.97
CA ALA A 5 -3.14 6.13 6.39
C ALA A 5 -4.56 5.80 5.92
N ASN A 6 -5.52 6.70 6.17
CA ASN A 6 -6.91 6.50 5.79
C ASN A 6 -7.08 6.46 4.27
N ALA A 7 -6.38 7.33 3.53
CA ALA A 7 -6.40 7.34 2.07
C ALA A 7 -5.84 6.03 1.49
N ASN A 8 -4.74 5.51 2.06
CA ASN A 8 -4.16 4.23 1.66
C ASN A 8 -5.13 3.07 1.92
N LEU A 9 -5.79 3.07 3.08
CA LEU A 9 -6.75 2.03 3.44
C LEU A 9 -7.99 2.06 2.55
N LYS A 10 -8.59 3.24 2.38
CA LYS A 10 -9.71 3.49 1.47
C LYS A 10 -9.37 3.06 0.04
N ASN A 11 -8.15 3.33 -0.42
CA ASN A 11 -7.67 2.90 -1.73
C ASN A 11 -7.79 1.37 -1.87
N LYS A 12 -7.37 0.60 -0.87
CA LYS A 12 -7.42 -0.87 -0.89
C LYS A 12 -8.84 -1.41 -0.79
N GLU A 13 -9.59 -0.98 0.22
CA GLU A 13 -10.86 -1.59 0.58
C GLU A 13 -12.02 -1.21 -0.35
N TYR A 14 -11.85 -0.20 -1.20
CA TYR A 14 -12.88 0.19 -2.16
C TYR A 14 -13.25 -0.93 -3.14
N SER A 15 -12.32 -1.84 -3.47
CA SER A 15 -12.60 -3.01 -4.30
C SER A 15 -13.52 -4.00 -3.58
N TYR A 16 -13.27 -4.28 -2.30
CA TYR A 16 -14.12 -5.14 -1.47
C TYR A 16 -15.51 -4.56 -1.28
N PHE A 17 -15.63 -3.23 -1.15
CA PHE A 17 -16.93 -2.57 -1.12
C PHE A 17 -17.74 -2.78 -2.41
N LYS A 18 -17.10 -2.69 -3.59
CA LYS A 18 -17.78 -2.96 -4.86
C LYS A 18 -18.26 -4.41 -4.91
N TYR A 19 -17.38 -5.34 -4.55
CA TYR A 19 -17.71 -6.76 -4.52
C TYR A 19 -18.88 -7.06 -3.57
N PHE A 20 -18.88 -6.47 -2.36
CA PHE A 20 -20.01 -6.53 -1.43
C PHE A 20 -21.31 -6.04 -2.07
N LYS A 21 -21.28 -4.89 -2.76
CA LYS A 21 -22.47 -4.31 -3.41
C LYS A 21 -23.00 -5.20 -4.53
N ASP A 22 -22.12 -5.86 -5.27
CA ASP A 22 -22.51 -6.76 -6.36
C ASP A 22 -23.18 -8.03 -5.80
N LEU A 23 -22.58 -8.68 -4.79
CA LEU A 23 -23.19 -9.82 -4.09
C LEU A 23 -24.55 -9.46 -3.48
N HIS A 24 -24.64 -8.30 -2.84
CA HIS A 24 -25.87 -7.84 -2.20
C HIS A 24 -27.00 -7.61 -3.22
N LYS A 25 -26.69 -7.02 -4.39
CA LYS A 25 -27.66 -6.84 -5.48
C LYS A 25 -28.11 -8.17 -6.09
N GLY A 26 -27.18 -9.12 -6.21
CA GLY A 26 -27.46 -10.47 -6.70
C GLY A 26 -28.24 -11.36 -5.71
N SER A 27 -28.47 -10.87 -4.48
CA SER A 27 -28.98 -11.70 -3.37
C SER A 27 -28.12 -12.94 -3.11
N GLU A 28 -26.80 -12.82 -3.33
CA GLU A 28 -25.82 -13.88 -3.12
C GLU A 28 -25.32 -13.92 -1.67
N PHE A 29 -24.71 -15.05 -1.27
CA PHE A 29 -24.07 -15.16 0.04
C PHE A 29 -22.91 -14.18 0.16
N ILE A 30 -22.89 -13.39 1.23
CA ILE A 30 -21.82 -12.44 1.52
C ILE A 30 -20.87 -13.06 2.55
N PRO A 31 -19.61 -13.35 2.19
CA PRO A 31 -18.63 -13.85 3.15
C PRO A 31 -18.39 -12.86 4.29
N THR A 32 -18.28 -13.35 5.52
CA THR A 32 -18.04 -12.51 6.71
C THR A 32 -16.86 -11.54 6.55
N PRO A 33 -15.69 -11.93 6.00
CA PRO A 33 -14.59 -10.98 5.78
C PRO A 33 -14.96 -9.84 4.84
N THR A 34 -15.74 -10.12 3.79
CA THR A 34 -16.23 -9.10 2.85
C THR A 34 -17.18 -8.12 3.52
N ALA A 35 -18.06 -8.61 4.40
CA ALA A 35 -18.94 -7.75 5.19
C ALA A 35 -18.15 -6.86 6.16
N ILE A 36 -17.12 -7.40 6.83
CA ILE A 36 -16.24 -6.63 7.71
C ILE A 36 -15.54 -5.50 6.94
N SER A 37 -14.92 -5.81 5.79
CA SER A 37 -14.28 -4.79 4.94
C SER A 37 -15.26 -3.72 4.45
N HIS A 38 -16.52 -4.08 4.18
CA HIS A 38 -17.55 -3.11 3.81
C HIS A 38 -17.78 -2.08 4.93
N PHE A 39 -18.02 -2.54 6.16
CA PHE A 39 -18.28 -1.65 7.28
C PHE A 39 -17.04 -0.86 7.69
N HIS A 40 -15.85 -1.46 7.64
CA HIS A 40 -14.61 -0.76 7.91
C HIS A 40 -14.36 0.40 6.94
N LEU A 41 -14.66 0.20 5.65
CA LEU A 41 -14.55 1.28 4.66
C LEU A 41 -15.52 2.44 4.96
N LEU A 42 -16.71 2.17 5.51
CA LEU A 42 -17.64 3.23 5.90
C LEU A 42 -17.04 4.08 7.02
N ASP A 43 -16.48 3.46 8.05
CA ASP A 43 -15.80 4.15 9.15
C ASP A 43 -14.59 4.95 8.63
N GLU A 44 -13.77 4.34 7.78
CA GLU A 44 -12.60 4.98 7.19
C GLU A 44 -12.96 6.12 6.24
N SER A 45 -14.16 6.10 5.65
CA SER A 45 -14.70 7.24 4.90
C SER A 45 -14.97 8.43 5.82
N PHE A 46 -15.53 8.22 7.01
CA PHE A 46 -15.67 9.28 8.02
C PHE A 46 -14.30 9.77 8.52
N HIS A 47 -13.39 8.85 8.86
CA HIS A 47 -12.05 9.22 9.30
C HIS A 47 -11.28 10.01 8.24
N THR A 48 -11.41 9.67 6.96
CA THR A 48 -10.80 10.40 5.86
C THR A 48 -11.34 11.82 5.77
N THR A 49 -12.66 12.01 5.78
CA THR A 49 -13.30 13.33 5.69
C THR A 49 -12.91 14.22 6.88
N ILE A 50 -13.02 13.70 8.10
CA ILE A 50 -12.64 14.47 9.30
C ILE A 50 -11.15 14.84 9.28
N SER A 51 -10.28 13.89 8.90
CA SER A 51 -8.84 14.17 8.78
C SER A 51 -8.56 15.24 7.72
N GLN A 52 -9.33 15.24 6.63
CA GLN A 52 -9.21 16.23 5.58
C GLN A 52 -9.62 17.63 6.06
N THR A 53 -10.76 17.76 6.73
CA THR A 53 -11.23 19.03 7.31
C THR A 53 -10.24 19.58 8.33
N ILE A 54 -9.73 18.73 9.24
CA ILE A 54 -8.75 19.16 10.24
C ILE A 54 -7.47 19.67 9.57
N ALA A 55 -6.96 18.92 8.60
CA ALA A 55 -5.66 19.20 8.00
C ALA A 55 -5.66 20.31 6.94
N ARG A 56 -6.81 20.67 6.37
CA ARG A 56 -6.92 21.70 5.33
C ARG A 56 -7.58 22.99 5.79
N ASP A 57 -8.56 22.88 6.68
CA ASP A 57 -9.46 23.98 6.98
C ASP A 57 -9.21 24.46 8.41
N LEU A 58 -9.30 23.56 9.38
CA LEU A 58 -9.18 23.90 10.80
C LEU A 58 -7.82 24.51 11.16
N TYR A 59 -6.72 24.05 10.54
CA TYR A 59 -5.39 24.56 10.86
C TYR A 59 -5.22 26.06 10.55
N LYS A 60 -6.01 26.59 9.62
CA LYS A 60 -5.95 27.99 9.19
C LYS A 60 -6.50 28.96 10.23
N ASP A 61 -7.27 28.46 11.19
CA ASP A 61 -7.83 29.24 12.30
C ASP A 61 -6.80 29.42 13.45
N PHE A 62 -5.66 28.74 13.40
CA PHE A 62 -4.56 28.89 14.34
C PHE A 62 -3.46 29.84 13.82
N SER A 63 -2.56 30.24 14.71
CA SER A 63 -1.34 30.94 14.32
C SER A 63 -0.58 30.15 13.24
N PRO A 64 0.07 30.84 12.26
CA PRO A 64 0.86 30.16 11.25
C PRO A 64 1.91 29.24 11.87
N PRO A 65 2.17 28.05 11.27
CA PRO A 65 3.08 27.09 11.87
C PRO A 65 4.49 27.66 11.95
N THR A 66 5.13 27.45 13.10
CA THR A 66 6.53 27.77 13.38
C THR A 66 7.47 26.99 12.46
N ALA A 67 8.74 27.42 12.39
CA ALA A 67 9.75 26.70 11.63
C ALA A 67 9.90 25.23 12.09
N TYR A 68 9.82 24.99 13.41
CA TYR A 68 9.90 23.65 13.98
C TYR A 68 8.70 22.78 13.59
N GLU A 69 7.47 23.30 13.69
CA GLU A 69 6.26 22.56 13.30
C GLU A 69 6.27 22.21 11.81
N LYS A 70 6.67 23.16 10.96
CA LYS A 70 6.86 22.92 9.52
C LYS A 70 7.88 21.82 9.27
N PHE A 71 9.01 21.85 9.98
CA PHE A 71 10.04 20.82 9.87
C PHE A 71 9.52 19.44 10.26
N VAL A 72 8.88 19.31 11.42
CA VAL A 72 8.32 18.04 11.91
C VAL A 72 7.27 17.49 10.96
N ALA A 73 6.33 18.33 10.49
CA ALA A 73 5.29 17.91 9.57
C ALA A 73 5.88 17.41 8.23
N ASN A 74 6.87 18.12 7.69
CA ASN A 74 7.52 17.73 6.44
C ASN A 74 8.36 16.47 6.58
N MET A 75 9.12 16.34 7.66
CA MET A 75 9.88 15.12 7.95
C MET A 75 8.96 13.92 8.09
N ALA A 76 7.82 14.07 8.76
CA ALA A 76 6.85 12.98 8.91
C ALA A 76 6.30 12.50 7.55
N ILE A 77 5.93 13.43 6.65
CA ILE A 77 5.45 13.08 5.31
C ILE A 77 6.58 12.45 4.47
N TYR A 78 7.79 13.00 4.55
CA TYR A 78 8.96 12.47 3.86
C TYR A 78 9.23 11.02 4.26
N MET A 79 9.24 10.74 5.57
CA MET A 79 9.46 9.38 6.09
C MET A 79 8.32 8.42 5.73
N MET A 80 7.08 8.89 5.66
CA MET A 80 5.97 8.06 5.16
C MET A 80 6.16 7.68 3.70
N GLN A 81 6.59 8.63 2.86
CA GLN A 81 6.88 8.31 1.47
C GLN A 81 7.97 7.25 1.37
N HIS A 82 9.07 7.45 2.09
CA HIS A 82 10.24 6.57 2.06
C HIS A 82 10.01 5.16 2.65
N ASN A 83 9.15 5.03 3.66
CA ASN A 83 9.04 3.77 4.40
C ASN A 83 7.75 2.99 4.10
N VAL A 84 6.67 3.67 3.67
CA VAL A 84 5.33 3.08 3.61
C VAL A 84 4.70 3.19 2.22
N LEU A 85 5.21 4.08 1.37
CA LEU A 85 4.62 4.36 0.05
C LEU A 85 5.61 4.19 -1.11
N SER A 86 6.82 3.70 -0.87
CA SER A 86 7.88 3.63 -1.89
C SER A 86 8.15 2.21 -2.38
N GLY A 87 7.12 1.47 -2.75
CA GLY A 87 7.31 0.15 -3.35
C GLY A 87 6.12 -0.35 -4.15
N ILE A 88 6.36 -1.42 -4.90
CA ILE A 88 5.35 -2.21 -5.60
C ILE A 88 5.54 -3.66 -5.16
N SER A 89 4.53 -4.20 -4.48
CA SER A 89 4.48 -5.59 -4.04
C SER A 89 3.72 -6.43 -5.05
N CYS A 90 4.25 -7.61 -5.39
CA CYS A 90 3.50 -8.66 -6.09
C CYS A 90 2.89 -9.69 -5.14
N ILE A 91 3.42 -9.82 -3.91
CA ILE A 91 2.89 -10.73 -2.88
C ILE A 91 1.58 -10.22 -2.29
N PHE A 92 1.50 -8.91 -2.05
CA PHE A 92 0.33 -8.23 -1.52
C PHE A 92 -0.18 -7.19 -2.52
N PRO A 93 -0.97 -7.64 -3.53
CA PRO A 93 -1.64 -6.72 -4.44
C PRO A 93 -2.40 -5.66 -3.66
N SER A 94 -2.22 -4.39 -4.02
CA SER A 94 -2.74 -3.17 -3.35
C SER A 94 -1.86 -2.53 -2.26
N GLU A 95 -0.74 -3.15 -1.89
CA GLU A 95 0.23 -2.56 -0.95
C GLU A 95 1.35 -1.79 -1.68
N CYS A 96 1.57 -0.53 -1.30
CA CYS A 96 2.63 0.33 -1.88
C CYS A 96 3.99 0.13 -1.17
N VAL A 97 4.36 -1.14 -0.94
CA VAL A 97 5.58 -1.55 -0.23
C VAL A 97 6.41 -2.49 -1.09
N THR A 98 7.68 -2.67 -0.75
CA THR A 98 8.55 -3.67 -1.39
C THR A 98 8.31 -5.05 -0.78
N ASP A 99 8.48 -6.11 -1.57
CA ASP A 99 8.41 -7.47 -1.05
C ASP A 99 9.64 -7.82 -0.18
N GLU A 100 9.43 -7.85 1.13
CA GLU A 100 10.48 -8.16 2.10
C GLU A 100 10.68 -9.68 2.30
N PRO A 101 11.86 -10.14 2.75
CA PRO A 101 12.14 -11.56 2.99
C PRO A 101 11.15 -12.25 3.93
N LEU A 102 10.56 -11.52 4.89
CA LEU A 102 9.54 -12.05 5.78
C LEU A 102 8.27 -12.48 5.02
N PHE A 103 7.90 -11.76 3.96
CA PHE A 103 6.77 -12.11 3.11
C PHE A 103 7.07 -13.35 2.27
N MET A 104 8.32 -13.47 1.79
CA MET A 104 8.78 -14.69 1.13
C MET A 104 8.73 -15.90 2.06
N LEU A 105 9.13 -15.74 3.32
CA LEU A 105 9.03 -16.80 4.33
C LEU A 105 7.58 -17.24 4.56
N LEU A 106 6.62 -16.30 4.56
CA LEU A 106 5.20 -16.61 4.67
C LEU A 106 4.74 -17.45 3.47
N CYS A 107 5.02 -17.01 2.24
CA CYS A 107 4.70 -17.77 1.02
C CYS A 107 5.30 -19.18 1.05
N TYR A 108 6.58 -19.28 1.42
CA TYR A 108 7.28 -20.56 1.54
C TYR A 108 6.59 -21.50 2.54
N LYS A 109 6.24 -21.00 3.73
CA LYS A 109 5.51 -21.79 4.75
C LYS A 109 4.13 -22.23 4.28
N ILE A 110 3.40 -21.38 3.54
CA ILE A 110 2.09 -21.72 2.98
C ILE A 110 2.25 -22.86 1.96
N LEU A 111 3.16 -22.72 1.00
CA LEU A 111 3.40 -23.73 -0.03
C LEU A 111 3.89 -25.07 0.54
N ARG A 112 4.66 -25.03 1.63
CA ARG A 112 5.14 -26.22 2.36
C ARG A 112 4.12 -26.80 3.33
N SER A 113 2.99 -26.13 3.57
CA SER A 113 1.97 -26.61 4.50
C SER A 113 1.29 -27.88 3.99
N PRO A 114 0.63 -28.69 4.85
CA PRO A 114 -0.07 -29.90 4.41
C PRO A 114 -1.16 -29.67 3.35
N ILE A 115 -1.65 -28.43 3.19
CA ILE A 115 -2.65 -28.07 2.18
C ILE A 115 -2.05 -28.17 0.77
N PHE A 116 -0.81 -27.70 0.59
CA PHE A 116 -0.15 -27.64 -0.71
C PHE A 116 0.89 -28.75 -0.88
N GLY A 117 1.52 -29.17 0.22
CA GLY A 117 2.40 -30.36 0.28
C GLY A 117 3.66 -30.27 -0.58
N MET A 118 4.03 -29.09 -1.10
CA MET A 118 5.21 -28.94 -1.94
C MET A 118 6.47 -29.30 -1.16
N SER A 119 7.48 -29.85 -1.83
CA SER A 119 8.87 -29.93 -1.34
C SER A 119 9.51 -28.54 -1.20
N SER A 120 10.70 -28.47 -0.58
CA SER A 120 11.49 -27.22 -0.52
C SER A 120 11.77 -26.68 -1.93
N ASP A 121 12.26 -27.56 -2.81
CA ASP A 121 12.67 -27.21 -4.17
C ASP A 121 11.47 -26.77 -5.02
N GLU A 122 10.33 -27.46 -4.91
CA GLU A 122 9.10 -27.07 -5.60
C GLU A 122 8.62 -25.69 -5.13
N ALA A 123 8.57 -25.46 -3.81
CA ALA A 123 8.14 -24.18 -3.27
C ALA A 123 9.05 -23.03 -3.71
N LEU A 124 10.37 -23.22 -3.66
CA LEU A 124 11.34 -22.22 -4.10
C LEU A 124 11.24 -21.95 -5.60
N ASN A 125 11.08 -22.98 -6.44
CA ASN A 125 10.91 -22.81 -7.88
C ASN A 125 9.62 -22.03 -8.20
N SER A 126 8.49 -22.41 -7.60
CA SER A 126 7.21 -21.68 -7.77
C SER A 126 7.32 -20.23 -7.31
N MET A 127 7.97 -19.98 -6.17
CA MET A 127 8.22 -18.61 -5.69
C MET A 127 9.14 -17.83 -6.63
N GLN A 128 10.19 -18.44 -7.18
CA GLN A 128 11.08 -17.76 -8.11
C GLN A 128 10.32 -17.30 -9.36
N GLN A 129 9.51 -18.19 -9.95
CA GLN A 129 8.70 -17.87 -11.12
C GLN A 129 7.67 -16.77 -10.83
N SER A 130 7.06 -16.81 -9.64
CA SER A 130 5.98 -15.88 -9.27
C SER A 130 6.48 -14.51 -8.78
N LEU A 131 7.65 -14.45 -8.14
CA LEU A 131 8.13 -13.23 -7.48
C LEU A 131 9.22 -12.50 -8.26
N CYS A 132 9.96 -13.21 -9.10
CA CYS A 132 11.13 -12.67 -9.81
C CYS A 132 10.88 -12.38 -11.30
N GLN A 133 9.63 -12.48 -11.75
CA GLN A 133 9.22 -12.20 -13.13
C GLN A 133 7.99 -11.30 -13.13
N GLU A 134 7.84 -10.50 -14.19
CA GLU A 134 6.66 -9.65 -14.36
C GLU A 134 5.39 -10.50 -14.40
N ASN A 135 4.37 -10.04 -13.67
CA ASN A 135 3.10 -10.72 -13.53
C ASN A 135 2.00 -9.72 -13.17
N GLU A 136 0.75 -10.18 -13.22
CA GLU A 136 -0.43 -9.35 -12.98
C GLU A 136 -0.42 -8.65 -11.60
N GLY A 137 0.16 -9.27 -10.57
CA GLY A 137 0.26 -8.70 -9.23
C GLY A 137 0.96 -7.34 -9.22
N PHE A 138 2.05 -7.20 -9.98
CA PHE A 138 2.76 -5.93 -10.11
C PHE A 138 1.90 -4.85 -10.77
N HIS A 139 1.19 -5.19 -11.85
CA HIS A 139 0.32 -4.24 -12.55
C HIS A 139 -0.88 -3.81 -11.70
N VAL A 140 -1.47 -4.75 -10.96
CA VAL A 140 -2.54 -4.45 -10.01
C VAL A 140 -2.02 -3.46 -8.97
N THR A 141 -0.90 -3.74 -8.32
CA THR A 141 -0.32 -2.82 -7.34
C THR A 141 0.03 -1.47 -7.94
N LEU A 142 0.61 -1.41 -9.15
CA LEU A 142 0.90 -0.15 -9.83
C LEU A 142 -0.37 0.71 -10.03
N LYS A 143 -1.51 0.08 -10.36
CA LYS A 143 -2.79 0.79 -10.48
C LYS A 143 -3.26 1.34 -9.13
N TYR A 144 -3.15 0.57 -8.04
CA TYR A 144 -3.46 1.07 -6.70
C TYR A 144 -2.52 2.20 -6.28
N HIS A 145 -1.23 2.08 -6.59
CA HIS A 145 -0.21 3.09 -6.33
C HIS A 145 -0.53 4.41 -7.04
N GLN A 146 -0.80 4.37 -8.35
CA GLN A 146 -1.12 5.55 -9.16
C GLN A 146 -2.37 6.29 -8.65
N ARG A 147 -3.43 5.55 -8.27
CA ARG A 147 -4.63 6.15 -7.69
C ARG A 147 -4.32 6.83 -6.36
N LEU A 148 -3.61 6.15 -5.45
CA LEU A 148 -3.22 6.73 -4.17
C LEU A 148 -2.33 7.97 -4.36
N LEU A 149 -1.37 7.92 -5.27
CA LEU A 149 -0.51 9.05 -5.59
C LEU A 149 -1.32 10.27 -6.05
N SER A 150 -2.31 10.06 -6.93
CA SER A 150 -3.20 11.12 -7.38
C SER A 150 -3.99 11.74 -6.22
N ASP A 151 -4.54 10.91 -5.34
CA ASP A 151 -5.30 11.37 -4.16
C ASP A 151 -4.43 12.15 -3.17
N LEU A 152 -3.20 11.69 -2.92
CA LEU A 152 -2.26 12.35 -2.03
C LEU A 152 -1.75 13.68 -2.61
N ARG A 153 -1.44 13.73 -3.92
CA ARG A 153 -1.07 14.97 -4.61
C ARG A 153 -2.18 16.01 -4.52
N ARG A 154 -3.41 15.61 -4.86
CA ARG A 154 -4.58 16.47 -4.72
C ARG A 154 -4.71 16.98 -3.29
N PHE A 155 -4.57 16.08 -2.30
CA PHE A 155 -4.67 16.43 -0.89
C PHE A 155 -3.63 17.47 -0.45
N PHE A 156 -2.35 17.23 -0.75
CA PHE A 156 -1.24 18.04 -0.28
C PHE A 156 -1.01 19.32 -1.08
N ASN A 157 -1.56 19.44 -2.28
CA ASN A 157 -1.44 20.63 -3.11
C ASN A 157 -1.92 21.92 -2.39
N ASP A 158 -2.95 21.78 -1.54
CA ASP A 158 -3.61 22.90 -0.87
C ASP A 158 -2.96 23.27 0.48
N ILE A 159 -1.88 22.59 0.88
CA ILE A 159 -1.15 22.88 2.13
C ILE A 159 0.10 23.71 1.80
N ASP A 160 0.10 24.96 2.26
CA ASP A 160 1.05 26.00 1.88
C ASP A 160 2.46 25.82 2.44
N TYR A 161 2.61 25.17 3.58
CA TYR A 161 3.89 25.03 4.28
C TYR A 161 4.70 23.76 3.93
N LEU A 162 4.26 22.97 2.96
CA LEU A 162 4.95 21.73 2.57
C LEU A 162 6.13 21.96 1.63
N TRP A 163 7.20 21.20 1.85
CA TRP A 163 8.32 21.07 0.93
C TRP A 163 7.84 20.53 -0.42
N PRO A 164 8.46 20.95 -1.54
CA PRO A 164 8.08 20.48 -2.88
C PRO A 164 8.07 18.95 -3.02
N VAL A 165 9.06 18.27 -2.42
CA VAL A 165 9.15 16.79 -2.41
C VAL A 165 7.92 16.11 -1.79
N ASN A 166 7.28 16.77 -0.81
CA ASN A 166 6.09 16.27 -0.12
C ASN A 166 4.81 16.67 -0.86
N ARG A 167 4.72 17.92 -1.31
CA ARG A 167 3.56 18.41 -2.07
C ARG A 167 3.31 17.59 -3.34
N GLU A 168 4.39 17.26 -4.04
CA GLU A 168 4.34 16.52 -5.31
C GLU A 168 4.48 15.00 -5.12
N MET A 169 4.64 14.53 -3.87
CA MET A 169 4.83 13.12 -3.54
C MET A 169 5.95 12.45 -4.36
N ARG A 170 7.07 13.16 -4.54
CA ARG A 170 8.12 12.77 -5.51
C ARG A 170 8.78 11.43 -5.18
N LEU A 171 8.95 11.11 -3.90
CA LEU A 171 9.58 9.86 -3.50
C LEU A 171 8.68 8.66 -3.81
N MET A 172 7.39 8.77 -3.46
CA MET A 172 6.38 7.77 -3.83
C MET A 172 6.34 7.59 -5.36
N ASP A 173 6.25 8.68 -6.12
CA ASP A 173 6.21 8.63 -7.59
C ASP A 173 7.44 7.93 -8.19
N SER A 174 8.63 8.22 -7.65
CA SER A 174 9.87 7.59 -8.10
C SER A 174 9.94 6.08 -7.86
N ALA A 175 9.07 5.54 -7.00
CA ALA A 175 8.98 4.11 -6.70
C ALA A 175 8.00 3.35 -7.61
N ALA A 176 7.24 4.04 -8.47
CA ALA A 176 6.28 3.45 -9.39
C ALA A 176 6.94 2.74 -10.59
N ASN A 177 7.82 1.76 -10.33
CA ASN A 177 8.61 1.10 -11.36
C ASN A 177 8.66 -0.43 -11.12
N ILE A 178 8.03 -1.18 -12.04
CA ILE A 178 7.92 -2.64 -11.97
C ILE A 178 9.29 -3.31 -12.12
N ASP A 179 10.13 -2.87 -13.06
CA ASP A 179 11.47 -3.44 -13.25
C ASP A 179 12.32 -3.34 -11.98
N ARG A 180 12.29 -2.19 -11.31
CA ARG A 180 12.98 -1.97 -10.04
C ARG A 180 12.47 -2.92 -8.96
N ALA A 181 11.16 -3.11 -8.88
CA ALA A 181 10.55 -4.05 -7.92
C ALA A 181 10.98 -5.49 -8.21
N ILE A 182 10.98 -5.92 -9.48
CA ILE A 182 11.45 -7.24 -9.90
C ILE A 182 12.94 -7.44 -9.55
N GLN A 183 13.80 -6.45 -9.82
CA GLN A 183 15.21 -6.54 -9.47
C GLN A 183 15.43 -6.62 -7.95
N ALA A 184 14.64 -5.88 -7.16
CA ALA A 184 14.64 -6.00 -5.71
C ALA A 184 14.22 -7.41 -5.25
N ASN A 185 13.16 -7.95 -5.85
CA ASN A 185 12.68 -9.31 -5.56
C ASN A 185 13.70 -10.37 -5.93
N ILE A 186 14.37 -10.27 -7.09
CA ILE A 186 15.45 -11.19 -7.49
C ILE A 186 16.57 -11.20 -6.44
N LYS A 187 16.98 -10.03 -5.96
CA LYS A 187 18.03 -9.92 -4.94
C LYS A 187 17.57 -10.52 -3.60
N SER A 188 16.38 -10.16 -3.15
CA SER A 188 15.78 -10.63 -1.89
C SER A 188 15.55 -12.15 -1.91
N PHE A 189 15.00 -12.67 -3.01
CA PHE A 189 14.75 -14.10 -3.20
C PHE A 189 16.05 -14.91 -3.19
N LYS A 190 17.13 -14.44 -3.84
CA LYS A 190 18.43 -15.12 -3.81
C LYS A 190 19.01 -15.24 -2.39
N GLN A 191 18.79 -14.23 -1.55
CA GLN A 191 19.22 -14.26 -0.15
C GLN A 191 18.33 -15.19 0.67
N PHE A 192 17.01 -15.09 0.50
CA PHE A 192 16.03 -15.93 1.16
C PHE A 192 16.20 -17.42 0.84
N ALA A 193 16.33 -17.79 -0.44
CA ALA A 193 16.48 -19.17 -0.88
C ALA A 193 17.72 -19.83 -0.25
N LYS A 194 18.82 -19.09 -0.11
CA LYS A 194 20.03 -19.59 0.59
C LYS A 194 19.83 -19.77 2.10
N SER A 195 18.92 -19.03 2.72
CA SER A 195 18.68 -19.13 4.17
C SER A 195 17.77 -20.30 4.57
N VAL A 196 17.02 -20.86 3.61
CA VAL A 196 16.06 -21.96 3.85
C VAL A 196 16.44 -23.26 3.16
N ALA A 197 17.47 -23.23 2.31
CA ALA A 197 18.10 -24.42 1.71
C ALA A 197 18.98 -25.16 2.72
#